data_AF-A0A2V6QKB7-F1
#
_entry.id   AF-A0A2V6QKB7-F1
#
_cell.length_a   1.000
_cell.length_b   1.000
_cell.length_c   1.000
_cell.angle_alpha   90.00
_cell.angle_beta   90.00
_cell.angle_gamma   90.00
#
_symmetry.space_group_name_H-M   'P 1'
#
loop_
_entity.id
_entity.type
_entity.pdbx_description
1 polymer ?
#
loop_
_entity_poly.entity_id
_entity_poly.type
_entity_poly.pdbx_seq_one_letter_code
_entity_poly.pdbx_strand_id
1 'polypeptide(L)' 'MTLEPDAEVTLPARAQWLVWFVDHWSPATERPRGLVEIELPYGRFLYVLPLGKAPVRYAGYTLRPAR' A
#
# COMPACT_ATOMS: atom_id res chain seq x y z
N MET A 1 -5.18 17.21 9.91
CA MET A 1 -5.77 15.90 10.29
C MET A 1 -4.63 14.95 10.54
N THR A 2 -4.21 14.85 11.79
CA THR A 2 -3.16 13.91 12.20
C THR A 2 -3.87 12.57 12.42
N LEU A 3 -3.79 11.67 11.45
CA LEU A 3 -4.27 10.30 11.63
C LEU A 3 -3.40 9.67 12.72
N GLU A 4 -3.99 9.24 13.83
CA GLU A 4 -3.22 8.64 14.93
C GLU A 4 -2.48 7.40 14.42
N PRO A 5 -1.15 7.31 14.58
CA PRO A 5 -0.28 6.31 13.94
C PRO A 5 -0.36 4.90 14.55
N ASP A 6 -1.54 4.46 14.97
CA ASP A 6 -1.82 3.07 15.38
C ASP A 6 -3.21 2.59 14.89
N ALA A 7 -3.74 3.22 13.85
CA ALA A 7 -5.06 2.87 13.32
C ALA A 7 -5.04 1.54 12.56
N GLU A 8 -5.95 0.64 12.93
CA GLU A 8 -6.26 -0.56 12.15
C GLU A 8 -7.22 -0.21 11.01
N VAL A 9 -6.86 -0.60 9.79
CA VAL A 9 -7.71 -0.43 8.60
C VAL A 9 -8.11 -1.79 8.10
N THR A 10 -9.41 -2.08 8.16
CA THR A 10 -9.98 -3.31 7.59
C THR A 10 -10.17 -3.14 6.09
N LEU A 11 -9.49 -3.98 5.31
CA LEU A 11 -9.61 -4.05 3.87
C LEU A 11 -10.82 -4.88 3.46
N PRO A 12 -11.51 -4.57 2.34
CA PRO A 12 -12.59 -5.41 1.84
C PRO A 12 -12.16 -6.87 1.64
N ALA A 13 -13.05 -7.83 1.92
CA ALA A 13 -12.71 -9.26 1.96
C ALA A 13 -12.19 -9.84 0.62
N ARG A 14 -12.50 -9.17 -0.49
CA ARG A 14 -12.06 -9.57 -1.84
C ARG A 14 -10.99 -8.64 -2.41
N ALA A 15 -10.49 -7.68 -1.63
CA ALA A 15 -9.38 -6.84 -2.06
C ALA A 15 -8.11 -7.69 -2.20
N GLN A 16 -7.57 -7.75 -3.41
CA GLN A 16 -6.36 -8.51 -3.72
C GLN A 16 -5.13 -7.63 -3.88
N TRP A 17 -5.33 -6.33 -4.13
CA TRP A 17 -4.24 -5.39 -4.35
C TRP A 17 -4.57 -4.04 -3.74
N LEU A 18 -3.55 -3.39 -3.18
CA LEU A 18 -3.55 -1.94 -2.96
C LEU A 18 -2.72 -1.30 -4.05
N VAL A 19 -3.22 -0.18 -4.56
CA VAL A 19 -2.61 0.50 -5.69
C VAL A 19 -2.43 1.97 -5.34
N TRP A 20 -1.21 2.48 -5.51
CA TRP A 20 -0.91 3.90 -5.44
C TRP A 20 -0.68 4.44 -6.85
N PHE A 21 -1.35 5.54 -7.14
CA PHE A 21 -1.17 6.31 -8.35
C PHE A 21 -0.48 7.63 -7.99
N VAL A 22 0.85 7.63 -8.11
CA VAL A 22 1.73 8.76 -7.78
C VAL A 22 2.78 8.88 -8.88
N ASP A 23 3.30 10.08 -9.11
CA ASP A 23 4.29 10.31 -10.18
C ASP A 23 5.54 9.44 -9.99
N HIS A 24 6.09 9.43 -8.78
CA HIS A 24 7.19 8.55 -8.38
C HIS A 24 7.22 8.40 -6.86
N TRP A 25 7.55 7.21 -6.37
CA TRP A 25 7.71 6.98 -4.94
C TRP A 25 8.96 7.67 -4.41
N SER A 26 8.81 8.58 -3.45
CA SER A 26 9.93 9.29 -2.84
C SER A 26 10.93 8.32 -2.19
N PRO A 27 12.24 8.40 -2.50
CA PRO A 27 13.25 7.58 -1.83
C PRO A 27 13.35 7.83 -0.32
N ALA A 28 12.91 9.00 0.15
CA ALA A 28 12.90 9.36 1.56
C ALA A 28 11.71 8.77 2.35
N THR A 29 10.75 8.15 1.66
CA THR A 29 9.56 7.55 2.28
C THR A 29 9.70 6.04 2.29
N GLU A 30 9.45 5.42 3.46
CA GLU A 30 9.40 3.96 3.59
C GLU A 30 8.44 3.37 2.55
N ARG A 31 8.81 2.23 1.94
CA ARG A 31 7.93 1.46 1.07
C ARG A 31 7.30 0.32 1.85
N PRO A 32 6.00 0.01 1.67
CA PRO A 32 5.43 -1.20 2.22
C PRO A 32 6.22 -2.42 1.73
N ARG A 33 6.48 -3.37 2.63
CA ARG A 33 7.20 -4.59 2.26
C ARG A 33 6.40 -5.36 1.20
N GLY A 34 7.06 -5.67 0.08
CA GLY A 34 6.43 -6.37 -1.05
C GLY A 34 5.72 -5.48 -2.06
N LEU A 35 5.85 -4.15 -1.95
CA LEU A 35 5.39 -3.22 -2.97
C LEU A 35 6.13 -3.48 -4.29
N VAL A 36 5.35 -3.71 -5.35
CA VAL A 36 5.83 -3.90 -6.71
C VAL A 36 5.70 -2.58 -7.47
N GLU A 37 6.76 -2.20 -8.16
CA GLU A 37 6.80 -1.05 -9.05
C GLU A 37 6.61 -1.54 -10.49
N ILE A 38 5.61 -1.00 -11.18
CA ILE A 38 5.27 -1.33 -12.57
C ILE A 38 5.42 -0.06 -13.39
N GLU A 39 6.37 -0.04 -14.31
CA GLU A 39 6.51 1.05 -15.27
C GLU A 39 5.38 1.00 -16.31
N LEU A 40 4.79 2.15 -16.60
CA LEU A 40 3.74 2.37 -17.58
C LEU A 40 4.27 3.28 -18.71
N PRO A 41 3.62 3.26 -19.89
CA PRO A 41 4.00 4.15 -20.98
C PRO A 41 4.01 5.62 -20.57
N TYR A 42 4.92 6.39 -21.19
CA TYR A 42 5.11 7.83 -20.98
C TYR A 42 5.65 8.20 -19.59
N GLY A 43 6.55 7.39 -19.03
CA GLY A 43 7.26 7.70 -17.78
C GLY A 43 6.36 7.71 -16.54
N ARG A 44 5.29 6.91 -16.56
CA ARG A 44 4.36 6.78 -15.43
C ARG A 44 4.66 5.49 -14.67
N PHE A 45 4.29 5.45 -13.40
CA PHE A 45 4.54 4.28 -12.55
C PHE A 45 3.27 3.91 -11.80
N LEU A 46 3.05 2.60 -11.66
CA LEU A 46 2.02 2.03 -10.81
C LEU A 46 2.69 1.26 -9.68
N TYR A 47 2.32 1.59 -8.45
CA TYR A 47 2.84 0.91 -7.27
C TYR A 47 1.76 -0.01 -6.73
N VAL A 48 1.99 -1.32 -6.81
CA VAL A 48 1.00 -2.34 -6.49
C VAL A 48 1.50 -3.17 -5.32
N LEU A 49 0.73 -3.23 -4.25
CA LEU A 49 0.98 -4.15 -3.13
C LEU A 49 0.00 -5.31 -3.19
N PRO A 50 0.45 -6.52 -3.50
CA PRO A 50 -0.37 -7.73 -3.38
C PRO A 50 -0.79 -7.95 -1.93
N LEU A 51 -2.10 -8.13 -1.74
CA LEU A 51 -2.68 -8.42 -0.44
C LEU A 51 -2.75 -9.93 -0.25
N GLY A 52 -2.11 -10.40 0.81
CA GLY A 52 -2.20 -11.78 1.27
C GLY A 52 -3.18 -11.94 2.42
N LYS A 53 -3.12 -13.08 3.09
CA LYS A 53 -3.87 -13.35 4.33
C LYS A 53 -3.26 -12.69 5.56
N ALA A 54 -2.02 -12.19 5.44
CA ALA A 54 -1.30 -11.55 6.53
C ALA A 54 -1.59 -10.05 6.58
N PRO A 55 -1.69 -9.45 7.77
CA PRO A 55 -1.72 -8.00 7.91
C PRO A 55 -0.46 -7.34 7.38
N VAL A 56 -0.60 -6.16 6.79
CA VAL A 56 0.52 -5.31 6.33
C VAL A 56 0.67 -4.14 7.28
N ARG A 57 1.90 -3.91 7.76
CA ARG A 57 2.25 -2.69 8.50
C ARG A 57 2.91 -1.69 7.56
N TYR A 58 2.41 -0.47 7.53
CA TYR A 58 2.93 0.58 6.67
C TYR A 58 2.52 1.96 7.19
N ALA A 59 3.47 2.90 7.30
CA ALA A 59 3.22 4.30 7.65
C ALA A 59 2.39 4.51 8.95
N GLY A 60 2.59 3.65 9.96
CA GLY A 60 1.82 3.69 11.21
C GLY A 60 0.43 3.04 11.13
N TYR A 61 0.08 2.41 10.00
CA TYR A 61 -1.17 1.67 9.84
C TYR A 61 -0.95 0.17 9.87
N THR A 62 -1.93 -0.56 10.41
CA THR A 62 -2.06 -2.01 10.23
C THR A 62 -3.24 -2.29 9.30
N LEU A 63 -2.93 -2.68 8.06
CA LEU A 63 -3.91 -3.04 7.03
C LEU A 63 -4.27 -4.53 7.20
N ARG A 64 -5.50 -4.83 7.61
CA ARG A 64 -5.97 -6.20 7.85
C ARG A 64 -6.93 -6.63 6.73
N PRO A 65 -6.72 -7.79 6.10
CA PRO A 65 -7.76 -8.39 5.25
C PRO A 65 -9.03 -8.62 6.09
N ALA A 66 -10.21 -8.25 5.57
CA ALA A 66 -11.45 -8.71 6.17
C ALA A 66 -11.50 -10.25 6.14
N ARG A 67 -11.98 -10.83 7.24
CA ARG A 67 -12.16 -12.27 7.39
C ARG A 67 -13.35 -12.78 6.58
#